data_AF-D8T795-F1
#
_entry.id   AF-D8T795-F1
#
_cell.length_a   1.000
_cell.length_b   1.000
_cell.length_c   1.000
_cell.angle_alpha   90.00
_cell.angle_beta   90.00
_cell.angle_gamma   90.00
#
_symmetry.space_group_name_H-M   'P 1'
#
loop_
_entity.id
_entity.type
_entity.pdbx_description
1 polymer ?
#
loop_
_entity_poly.entity_id
_entity_poly.type
_entity_poly.pdbx_seq_one_letter_code
_entity_poly.pdbx_strand_id
1 'polypeptide(L)'
;KKKLLILDVNGLLVDTYFMKEDRPPRLHDAVVGRFLGESSNPWRPHCEEFLQFCLRHFHVAVWSSAKEHNVMGMVNLILGESKKLLAFIWSQKWCTDTGVKCLDNKFKPLFLKELKKVWESSKPDVPWDKGEYGPWNTLLIDDSPHKVLRNPDHTAVLALPYSAMETTTSADDFLPALQGYLTKLIDVPDVRDFVRSNPIGQPLITEDSRDWDFYSKL
;
A
#
# COMPACT_ATOMS: atom_id res chain seq x y z
N LYS A 1 -9.75 13.85 16.00
CA LYS A 1 -10.18 12.48 15.59
C LYS A 1 -9.03 11.84 14.81
N LYS A 2 -8.74 10.54 15.00
CA LYS A 2 -7.65 9.87 14.27
C LYS A 2 -7.95 9.85 12.76
N LYS A 3 -6.95 10.20 11.95
CA LYS A 3 -7.00 10.07 10.49
C LYS A 3 -6.92 8.59 10.09
N LEU A 4 -7.47 8.25 8.93
CA LEU A 4 -7.35 6.92 8.33
C LEU A 4 -6.07 6.85 7.50
N LEU A 5 -5.22 5.89 7.83
CA LEU A 5 -4.00 5.60 7.09
C LEU A 5 -4.14 4.21 6.47
N ILE A 6 -4.14 4.14 5.14
CA ILE A 6 -4.24 2.90 4.39
C ILE A 6 -2.87 2.57 3.83
N LEU A 7 -2.35 1.40 4.16
CA LEU A 7 -1.03 0.94 3.75
C LEU A 7 -1.15 -0.16 2.70
N ASP A 8 -0.42 -0.02 1.60
CA ASP A 8 0.00 -1.19 0.83
C ASP A 8 1.01 -2.02 1.63
N VAL A 9 1.24 -3.26 1.20
CA VAL A 9 2.11 -4.19 1.93
C VAL A 9 3.35 -4.51 1.11
N ASN A 10 3.15 -5.13 -0.05
CA ASN A 10 4.26 -5.47 -0.94
C ASN A 10 4.85 -4.22 -1.59
N GLY A 11 6.17 -4.09 -1.59
CA GLY A 11 6.88 -2.92 -2.13
C GLY A 11 6.91 -1.71 -1.18
N LEU A 12 6.05 -1.67 -0.15
CA LEU A 12 6.09 -0.66 0.91
C LEU A 12 6.75 -1.18 2.19
N LEU A 13 6.24 -2.28 2.75
CA LEU A 13 6.61 -2.81 4.08
C LEU A 13 7.45 -4.08 3.99
N VAL A 14 7.21 -4.88 2.95
CA VAL A 14 7.90 -6.14 2.69
C VAL A 14 8.12 -6.30 1.20
N ASP A 15 9.13 -7.10 0.84
CA ASP A 15 9.31 -7.61 -0.51
C ASP A 15 8.87 -9.08 -0.57
N THR A 16 7.85 -9.37 -1.37
CA THR A 16 7.38 -10.71 -1.68
C THR A 16 7.34 -10.90 -3.19
N TYR A 17 8.00 -11.94 -3.68
CA TYR A 17 8.01 -12.30 -5.08
C TYR A 17 7.55 -13.75 -5.28
N PHE A 18 6.99 -14.01 -6.46
CA PHE A 18 6.66 -15.35 -6.93
C PHE A 18 7.83 -15.84 -7.81
N MET A 19 8.56 -16.87 -7.37
CA MET A 19 9.46 -17.58 -8.27
C MET A 19 8.63 -18.32 -9.33
N LYS A 20 8.83 -17.99 -10.60
CA LYS A 20 8.56 -18.92 -11.70
C LYS A 20 9.76 -19.86 -11.75
N GLU A 21 9.72 -20.99 -11.06
CA GLU A 21 10.69 -22.07 -11.29
C GLU A 21 10.11 -23.13 -12.21
N ASP A 22 10.99 -23.77 -12.99
CA ASP A 22 10.82 -24.94 -13.87
C ASP A 22 10.18 -26.18 -13.19
N ARG A 23 9.02 -26.03 -12.55
CA ARG A 23 8.23 -27.13 -11.98
C ARG A 23 6.82 -27.15 -12.57
N PRO A 24 6.23 -28.34 -12.79
CA PRO A 24 4.91 -28.44 -13.37
C PRO A 24 3.86 -27.79 -12.44
N PRO A 25 2.83 -27.15 -13.00
CA PRO A 25 2.03 -26.18 -12.28
C PRO A 25 1.13 -26.86 -11.25
N ARG A 26 1.31 -26.52 -9.96
CA ARG A 26 0.22 -26.60 -8.97
C ARG A 26 0.19 -25.37 -8.05
N LEU A 27 -0.94 -24.67 -8.16
CA LEU A 27 -1.61 -23.69 -7.28
C LEU A 27 -0.80 -22.57 -6.60
N HIS A 28 -0.71 -21.43 -7.29
CA HIS A 28 -1.27 -20.13 -6.85
C HIS A 28 -0.93 -19.47 -5.50
N ASP A 29 0.11 -19.86 -4.77
CA ASP A 29 0.46 -19.22 -3.49
C ASP A 29 1.73 -18.35 -3.59
N ALA A 30 1.75 -17.18 -2.93
CA ALA A 30 2.97 -16.45 -2.64
C ALA A 30 3.59 -17.10 -1.41
N VAL A 31 4.73 -17.77 -1.56
CA VAL A 31 5.43 -18.31 -0.39
C VAL A 31 6.24 -17.17 0.22
N VAL A 32 5.65 -16.52 1.22
CA VAL A 32 6.35 -15.55 2.06
C VAL A 32 7.48 -16.27 2.80
N GLY A 33 8.73 -15.88 2.57
CA GLY A 33 9.88 -16.31 3.38
C GLY A 33 10.58 -17.62 3.00
N ARG A 34 10.29 -18.27 1.87
CA ARG A 34 11.05 -19.48 1.43
C ARG A 34 12.05 -19.23 0.29
N PHE A 35 12.15 -17.99 -0.17
CA PHE A 35 12.89 -17.66 -1.39
C PHE A 35 14.13 -16.78 -1.17
N LEU A 36 14.27 -16.17 0.00
CA LEU A 36 15.39 -15.32 0.39
C LEU A 36 16.46 -16.12 1.15
N GLY A 37 16.83 -17.31 0.65
CA GLY A 37 17.62 -18.27 1.46
C GLY A 37 17.01 -18.47 2.86
N GLU A 38 17.76 -19.03 3.81
CA GLU A 38 17.34 -19.01 5.22
C GLU A 38 17.77 -17.70 5.92
N SER A 39 18.24 -16.69 5.17
CA SER A 39 19.05 -15.60 5.73
C SER A 39 18.68 -14.17 5.31
N SER A 40 17.80 -13.92 4.33
CA SER A 40 17.35 -12.55 4.04
C SER A 40 15.95 -12.27 4.60
N ASN A 41 15.88 -11.22 5.43
CA ASN A 41 14.66 -10.70 6.00
C ASN A 41 13.84 -9.98 4.89
N PRO A 42 12.60 -10.40 4.58
CA PRO A 42 11.79 -9.72 3.56
C PRO A 42 11.26 -8.36 4.01
N TRP A 43 11.50 -7.95 5.25
CA TRP A 43 10.97 -6.71 5.81
C TRP A 43 11.80 -5.53 5.32
N ARG A 44 11.12 -4.42 5.02
CA ARG A 44 11.79 -3.14 4.84
C ARG A 44 12.44 -2.72 6.17
N PRO A 45 13.66 -2.16 6.17
CA PRO A 45 14.27 -1.63 7.39
C PRO A 45 13.31 -0.70 8.15
N HIS A 46 13.28 -0.83 9.48
CA HIS A 46 12.40 -0.08 10.40
C HIS A 46 10.89 -0.36 10.28
N CYS A 47 10.50 -1.46 9.63
CA CYS A 47 9.08 -1.81 9.43
C CYS A 47 8.32 -2.00 10.76
N GLU A 48 8.93 -2.61 11.77
CA GLU A 48 8.28 -2.83 13.06
C GLU A 48 7.98 -1.51 13.78
N GLU A 49 8.99 -0.65 13.93
CA GLU A 49 8.86 0.65 14.59
C GLU A 49 7.85 1.54 13.85
N PHE A 50 7.90 1.54 12.52
CA PHE A 50 6.95 2.27 11.68
C PHE A 50 5.50 1.82 11.89
N LEU A 51 5.25 0.50 11.91
CA LEU A 51 3.91 -0.04 12.12
C LEU A 51 3.38 0.25 13.53
N GLN A 52 4.23 0.12 14.55
CA GLN A 52 3.88 0.48 15.93
C GLN A 52 3.51 1.96 16.05
N PHE A 53 4.26 2.86 15.39
CA PHE A 53 3.92 4.28 15.29
C PHE A 53 2.56 4.47 14.60
N CYS A 54 2.34 3.86 13.44
CA CYS A 54 1.10 4.01 12.68
C CYS A 54 -0.13 3.61 13.51
N LEU A 55 -0.09 2.45 14.16
CA LEU A 55 -1.19 1.94 14.99
C LEU A 55 -1.48 2.86 16.20
N ARG A 56 -0.45 3.49 16.75
CA ARG A 56 -0.58 4.42 17.87
C ARG A 56 -1.31 5.70 17.47
N HIS A 57 -1.04 6.25 16.30
CA HIS A 57 -1.47 7.61 15.92
C HIS A 57 -2.63 7.65 14.92
N PHE A 58 -2.86 6.59 14.14
CA PHE A 58 -3.87 6.55 13.08
C PHE A 58 -4.89 5.43 13.31
N HIS A 59 -6.01 5.48 12.60
CA HIS A 59 -6.75 4.26 12.28
C HIS A 59 -6.07 3.65 11.07
N VAL A 60 -5.45 2.49 11.25
CA VAL A 60 -4.63 1.86 10.21
C VAL A 60 -5.44 0.80 9.51
N ALA A 61 -5.37 0.77 8.19
CA ALA A 61 -5.93 -0.30 7.38
C ALA A 61 -4.90 -0.81 6.39
N VAL A 62 -5.07 -2.05 5.96
CA VAL A 62 -4.27 -2.66 4.90
C VAL A 62 -5.12 -2.77 3.64
N TRP A 63 -4.57 -2.34 2.50
CA TRP A 63 -5.18 -2.61 1.20
C TRP A 63 -4.11 -3.07 0.22
N SER A 64 -4.16 -4.33 -0.19
CA SER A 64 -3.20 -4.93 -1.12
C SER A 64 -3.90 -5.45 -2.38
N SER A 65 -3.19 -5.41 -3.51
CA SER A 65 -3.66 -5.99 -4.78
C SER A 65 -3.30 -7.47 -4.96
N ALA A 66 -2.83 -8.13 -3.90
CA ALA A 66 -2.59 -9.57 -3.89
C ALA A 66 -3.85 -10.37 -3.54
N LYS A 67 -3.80 -11.68 -3.82
CA LYS A 67 -4.84 -12.63 -3.38
C LYS A 67 -4.95 -12.65 -1.86
N GLU A 68 -6.16 -12.86 -1.35
CA GLU A 68 -6.47 -12.83 0.08
C GLU A 68 -5.54 -13.67 0.96
N HIS A 69 -5.26 -14.93 0.59
CA HIS A 69 -4.36 -15.78 1.37
C HIS A 69 -2.93 -15.20 1.46
N ASN A 70 -2.44 -14.55 0.39
CA ASN A 70 -1.13 -13.90 0.39
C ASN A 70 -1.13 -12.65 1.27
N VAL A 71 -2.19 -11.85 1.19
CA VAL A 71 -2.36 -10.68 2.05
C VAL A 71 -2.38 -11.09 3.52
N MET A 72 -3.15 -12.13 3.86
CA MET A 72 -3.18 -12.66 5.22
C MET A 72 -1.83 -13.21 5.67
N GLY A 73 -1.10 -13.91 4.80
CA GLY A 73 0.26 -14.37 5.07
C GLY A 73 1.21 -13.22 5.40
N MET A 74 1.22 -12.18 4.56
CA MET A 74 2.05 -10.99 4.79
C MET A 74 1.64 -10.25 6.06
N VAL A 75 0.35 -9.99 6.28
CA VAL A 75 -0.15 -9.30 7.47
C VAL A 75 0.19 -10.08 8.75
N ASN A 76 0.04 -11.41 8.75
CA ASN A 76 0.44 -12.24 9.88
C ASN A 76 1.94 -12.14 10.16
N LEU A 77 2.76 -12.08 9.11
CA LEU A 77 4.20 -11.92 9.24
C LEU A 77 4.56 -10.58 9.91
N ILE A 78 4.04 -9.46 9.43
CA ILE A 78 4.48 -8.11 9.87
C ILE A 78 3.77 -7.60 11.12
N LEU A 79 2.55 -8.07 11.40
CA LEU A 79 1.73 -7.56 12.50
C LEU A 79 1.40 -8.62 13.55
N GLY A 80 1.48 -9.91 13.23
CA GLY A 80 1.13 -10.98 14.16
C GLY A 80 -0.24 -10.76 14.81
N GLU A 81 -0.26 -10.71 16.14
CA GLU A 81 -1.47 -10.44 16.93
C GLU A 81 -1.95 -8.97 16.83
N SER A 82 -1.08 -8.02 16.49
CA SER A 82 -1.42 -6.60 16.35
C SER A 82 -2.34 -6.34 15.16
N LYS A 83 -2.50 -7.30 14.23
CA LYS A 83 -3.45 -7.19 13.10
C LYS A 83 -4.89 -6.93 13.54
N LYS A 84 -5.28 -7.34 14.75
CA LYS A 84 -6.61 -7.07 15.33
C LYS A 84 -6.89 -5.59 15.61
N LEU A 85 -5.84 -4.76 15.58
CA LEU A 85 -5.93 -3.31 15.72
C LEU A 85 -6.17 -2.60 14.37
N LEU A 86 -6.09 -3.33 13.25
CA LEU A 86 -6.40 -2.78 11.94
C LEU A 86 -7.91 -2.54 11.82
N ALA A 87 -8.26 -1.41 11.20
CA ALA A 87 -9.64 -1.09 10.87
C ALA A 87 -10.24 -2.07 9.85
N PHE A 88 -9.45 -2.46 8.84
CA PHE A 88 -9.78 -3.51 7.88
C PHE A 88 -8.52 -4.06 7.19
N ILE A 89 -8.68 -5.23 6.55
CA ILE A 89 -7.68 -5.84 5.66
C ILE A 89 -8.37 -6.13 4.33
N TRP A 90 -8.01 -5.39 3.29
CA TRP A 90 -8.54 -5.56 1.94
C TRP A 90 -7.51 -6.19 1.01
N SER A 91 -7.93 -7.24 0.32
CA SER A 91 -7.17 -7.89 -0.75
C SER A 91 -7.60 -7.40 -2.13
N GLN A 92 -7.09 -8.02 -3.19
CA GLN A 92 -7.46 -7.70 -4.57
C GLN A 92 -8.97 -7.74 -4.83
N LYS A 93 -9.75 -8.49 -4.03
CA LYS A 93 -11.22 -8.53 -4.10
C LYS A 93 -11.87 -7.15 -3.99
N TRP A 94 -11.22 -6.20 -3.31
CA TRP A 94 -11.71 -4.83 -3.16
C TRP A 94 -11.10 -3.85 -4.16
N CYS A 95 -10.05 -4.24 -4.88
CA CYS A 95 -9.54 -3.44 -5.99
C CYS A 95 -10.55 -3.36 -7.15
N THR A 96 -10.41 -2.36 -8.00
CA THR A 96 -11.07 -2.31 -9.31
C THR A 96 -10.15 -2.97 -10.31
N ASP A 97 -10.60 -4.08 -10.90
CA ASP A 97 -9.95 -4.68 -12.06
C ASP A 97 -10.27 -3.82 -13.29
N THR A 98 -9.24 -3.28 -13.93
CA THR A 98 -9.42 -2.47 -15.15
C THR A 98 -9.64 -3.32 -16.40
N GLY A 99 -9.46 -4.64 -16.31
CA GLY A 99 -9.50 -5.55 -17.45
C GLY A 99 -8.23 -5.53 -18.31
N VAL A 100 -7.29 -4.62 -18.05
CA VAL A 100 -6.00 -4.54 -18.76
C VAL A 100 -4.83 -5.01 -17.88
N LYS A 101 -3.64 -5.10 -18.49
CA LYS A 101 -2.41 -5.54 -17.85
C LYS A 101 -1.47 -4.37 -17.62
N CYS A 102 -0.62 -4.45 -16.59
CA CYS A 102 0.38 -3.43 -16.34
C CYS A 102 1.40 -3.37 -17.50
N LEU A 103 1.90 -2.17 -17.81
CA LEU A 103 2.85 -1.95 -18.92
C LEU A 103 4.19 -2.65 -18.70
N ASP A 104 4.65 -2.68 -17.44
CA ASP A 104 5.88 -3.34 -16.98
C ASP A 104 5.75 -4.88 -16.94
N ASN A 105 4.53 -5.40 -16.87
CA ASN A 105 4.28 -6.84 -16.77
C ASN A 105 2.95 -7.25 -17.41
N LYS A 106 3.04 -7.81 -18.62
CA LYS A 106 1.89 -8.31 -19.40
C LYS A 106 1.05 -9.41 -18.73
N PHE A 107 1.51 -10.02 -17.65
CA PHE A 107 0.76 -11.03 -16.91
C PHE A 107 0.08 -10.46 -15.66
N LYS A 108 0.52 -9.29 -15.18
CA LYS A 108 0.00 -8.64 -13.97
C LYS A 108 -1.27 -7.85 -14.32
N PRO A 109 -2.44 -8.20 -13.75
CA PRO A 109 -3.63 -7.36 -13.88
C PRO A 109 -3.37 -5.97 -13.31
N LEU A 110 -3.91 -4.94 -13.98
CA LEU A 110 -3.83 -3.58 -13.50
C LEU A 110 -5.04 -3.32 -12.59
N PHE A 111 -4.74 -3.16 -11.31
CA PHE A 111 -5.72 -2.92 -10.25
C PHE A 111 -5.68 -1.47 -9.78
N LEU A 112 -6.85 -0.90 -9.50
CA LEU A 112 -7.00 0.40 -8.85
C LEU A 112 -7.50 0.25 -7.40
N LYS A 113 -7.05 1.12 -6.51
CA LYS A 113 -7.46 1.26 -5.11
C LYS A 113 -8.21 2.57 -4.94
N GLU A 114 -9.48 2.56 -5.34
CA GLU A 114 -10.35 3.74 -5.33
C GLU A 114 -10.88 4.05 -3.92
N LEU A 115 -10.36 5.11 -3.28
CA LEU A 115 -10.72 5.54 -1.93
C LEU A 115 -12.21 5.81 -1.74
N LYS A 116 -12.94 6.16 -2.81
CA LYS A 116 -14.41 6.29 -2.73
C LYS A 116 -15.08 5.02 -2.18
N LYS A 117 -14.52 3.82 -2.45
CA LYS A 117 -15.03 2.54 -1.92
C LYS A 117 -14.94 2.46 -0.39
N VAL A 118 -14.02 3.20 0.22
CA VAL A 118 -13.80 3.32 1.67
C VAL A 118 -14.72 4.37 2.29
N TRP A 119 -14.94 5.48 1.58
CA TRP A 119 -15.74 6.61 2.06
C TRP A 119 -17.25 6.39 1.90
N GLU A 120 -17.64 5.72 0.83
CA GLU A 120 -19.04 5.47 0.48
C GLU A 120 -19.55 4.12 0.98
N SER A 121 -18.68 3.27 1.53
CA SER A 121 -19.08 1.98 2.06
C SER A 121 -19.95 2.13 3.29
N SER A 122 -21.21 1.71 3.17
CA SER A 122 -22.03 1.22 4.28
C SER A 122 -21.81 -0.29 4.48
N LYS A 123 -20.61 -0.78 4.17
CA LYS A 123 -20.33 -2.21 4.13
C LYS A 123 -20.03 -2.73 5.55
N PRO A 124 -20.33 -4.01 5.85
CA PRO A 124 -20.09 -4.57 7.19
C PRO A 124 -18.62 -4.60 7.61
N ASP A 125 -17.70 -4.51 6.65
CA ASP A 125 -16.26 -4.66 6.84
C ASP A 125 -15.51 -3.34 7.09
N VAL A 126 -16.21 -2.20 7.12
CA VAL A 126 -15.65 -0.93 7.62
C VAL A 126 -16.33 -0.53 8.94
N PRO A 127 -15.58 -0.14 9.99
CA PRO A 127 -16.14 0.10 11.31
C PRO A 127 -16.71 1.52 11.51
N TRP A 128 -17.05 2.24 10.43
CA TRP A 128 -17.52 3.63 10.48
C TRP A 128 -18.71 3.88 9.57
N ASP A 129 -19.44 4.95 9.90
CA ASP A 129 -20.54 5.45 9.10
C ASP A 129 -20.04 6.25 7.89
N LYS A 130 -20.88 6.33 6.85
CA LYS A 130 -20.63 7.16 5.67
C LYS A 130 -20.38 8.62 6.10
N GLY A 131 -19.29 9.21 5.61
CA GLY A 131 -18.89 10.59 5.92
C GLY A 131 -17.96 10.74 7.12
N GLU A 132 -17.70 9.68 7.88
CA GLU A 132 -16.69 9.68 8.94
C GLU A 132 -15.26 9.84 8.38
N TYR A 133 -15.01 9.16 7.26
CA TYR A 133 -13.79 9.30 6.47
C TYR A 133 -14.09 9.86 5.09
N GLY A 134 -13.17 10.69 4.62
CA GLY A 134 -13.21 11.35 3.34
C GLY A 134 -11.82 11.84 2.92
N PRO A 135 -11.74 12.61 1.84
CA PRO A 135 -10.46 13.09 1.30
C PRO A 135 -9.65 13.95 2.28
N TRP A 136 -10.29 14.65 3.22
CA TRP A 136 -9.61 15.54 4.17
C TRP A 136 -8.92 14.81 5.34
N ASN A 137 -9.26 13.54 5.60
CA ASN A 137 -8.75 12.78 6.76
C ASN A 137 -8.32 11.34 6.42
N THR A 138 -8.14 11.02 5.14
CA THR A 138 -7.68 9.71 4.66
C THR A 138 -6.41 9.88 3.84
N LEU A 139 -5.40 9.05 4.11
CA LEU A 139 -4.19 8.97 3.30
C LEU A 139 -3.93 7.52 2.90
N LEU A 140 -3.76 7.27 1.60
CA LEU A 140 -3.29 6.00 1.04
C LEU A 140 -1.79 6.06 0.77
N ILE A 141 -1.04 5.08 1.23
CA ILE A 141 0.38 4.92 0.92
C ILE A 141 0.56 3.65 0.09
N ASP A 142 1.09 3.83 -1.13
CA ASP A 142 1.26 2.76 -2.11
C ASP A 142 2.59 2.91 -2.83
N ASP A 143 3.16 1.85 -3.39
CA ASP A 143 4.39 1.92 -4.18
C ASP A 143 4.13 2.07 -5.69
N SER A 144 2.88 1.89 -6.13
CA SER A 144 2.51 1.74 -7.53
C SER A 144 1.63 2.90 -8.00
N PRO A 145 2.11 3.79 -8.89
CA PRO A 145 1.40 5.01 -9.27
C PRO A 145 0.00 4.75 -9.85
N HIS A 146 -0.15 3.71 -10.67
CA HIS A 146 -1.42 3.37 -11.31
C HIS A 146 -2.50 2.99 -10.30
N LYS A 147 -2.15 2.44 -9.13
CA LYS A 147 -3.15 1.98 -8.17
C LYS A 147 -3.95 3.13 -7.57
N VAL A 148 -3.40 4.34 -7.56
CA VAL A 148 -4.04 5.52 -6.95
C VAL A 148 -4.64 6.50 -7.98
N LEU A 149 -4.57 6.15 -9.27
CA LEU A 149 -4.86 7.04 -10.40
C LEU A 149 -6.24 7.76 -10.33
N ARG A 150 -7.26 7.08 -9.81
CA ARG A 150 -8.64 7.60 -9.76
C ARG A 150 -9.02 8.26 -8.42
N ASN A 151 -8.03 8.47 -7.55
CA ASN A 151 -8.26 9.13 -6.27
C ASN A 151 -8.10 10.65 -6.42
N PRO A 152 -8.82 11.45 -5.61
CA PRO A 152 -8.62 12.90 -5.59
C PRO A 152 -7.17 13.27 -5.31
N ASP A 153 -6.72 14.40 -5.86
CA ASP A 153 -5.37 14.90 -5.65
C ASP A 153 -5.00 14.96 -4.18
N HIS A 154 -3.74 14.61 -3.90
CA HIS A 154 -3.14 14.71 -2.58
C HIS A 154 -3.81 13.83 -1.49
N THR A 155 -4.54 12.79 -1.89
CA THR A 155 -5.05 11.75 -0.98
C THR A 155 -4.20 10.49 -0.94
N ALA A 156 -3.09 10.48 -1.70
CA ALA A 156 -2.12 9.40 -1.72
C ALA A 156 -0.68 9.92 -1.68
N VAL A 157 0.20 9.13 -1.08
CA VAL A 157 1.66 9.26 -1.16
C VAL A 157 2.20 8.00 -1.83
N LEU A 158 3.07 8.18 -2.83
CA LEU A 158 3.71 7.05 -3.48
C LEU A 158 5.08 6.80 -2.88
N ALA A 159 5.23 5.67 -2.20
CA ALA A 159 6.50 5.27 -1.61
C ALA A 159 7.53 4.91 -2.66
N LEU A 160 8.81 5.05 -2.29
CA LEU A 160 9.89 4.43 -3.06
C LEU A 160 9.75 2.90 -2.95
N PRO A 161 9.68 2.16 -4.08
CA PRO A 161 9.55 0.72 -4.06
C PRO A 161 10.71 0.07 -3.30
N TYR A 162 10.39 -0.93 -2.48
CA TYR A 162 11.37 -1.69 -1.72
C TYR A 162 11.60 -3.06 -2.36
N SER A 163 12.87 -3.43 -2.56
CA SER A 163 13.27 -4.80 -2.86
C SER A 163 14.39 -5.27 -1.94
N ALA A 164 14.16 -6.38 -1.24
CA ALA A 164 15.11 -6.96 -0.30
C ALA A 164 16.39 -7.47 -0.99
N MET A 165 16.36 -7.69 -2.30
CA MET A 165 17.53 -8.12 -3.10
C MET A 165 18.41 -6.95 -3.53
N GLU A 166 17.81 -5.78 -3.78
CA GLU A 166 18.51 -4.61 -4.32
C GLU A 166 19.00 -3.66 -3.22
N THR A 167 18.35 -3.67 -2.05
CA THR A 167 18.74 -2.84 -0.92
C THR A 167 19.71 -3.58 0.00
N THR A 168 20.92 -3.05 0.18
CA THR A 168 21.70 -3.37 1.38
C THR A 168 20.91 -2.84 2.58
N THR A 169 20.52 -3.72 3.49
CA THR A 169 19.51 -3.48 4.54
C THR A 169 19.78 -2.30 5.49
N SER A 170 20.97 -1.68 5.47
CA SER A 170 21.32 -0.54 6.32
C SER A 170 21.15 0.85 5.67
N ALA A 171 20.81 0.94 4.39
CA ALA A 171 20.73 2.23 3.67
C ALA A 171 19.31 2.73 3.35
N ASP A 172 18.27 1.88 3.43
CA ASP A 172 16.89 2.33 3.21
C ASP A 172 16.35 3.02 4.48
N ASP A 173 16.22 4.35 4.39
CA ASP A 173 15.70 5.22 5.45
C ASP A 173 14.31 5.78 5.12
N PHE A 174 13.59 5.18 4.16
CA PHE A 174 12.31 5.71 3.70
C PHE A 174 11.21 5.60 4.76
N LEU A 175 11.13 4.47 5.48
CA LEU A 175 10.14 4.34 6.57
C LEU A 175 10.37 5.33 7.72
N PRO A 176 11.62 5.56 8.19
CA PRO A 176 11.92 6.67 9.10
C PRO A 176 11.52 8.05 8.56
N ALA A 177 11.83 8.36 7.30
CA ALA A 177 11.44 9.62 6.67
C ALA A 177 9.91 9.76 6.59
N LEU A 178 9.22 8.68 6.22
CA LEU A 178 7.76 8.62 6.15
C LEU A 178 7.13 8.73 7.54
N GLN A 179 7.73 8.16 8.59
CA GLN A 179 7.29 8.36 9.96
C GLN A 179 7.39 9.84 10.38
N GLY A 180 8.50 10.51 10.06
CA GLY A 180 8.66 11.95 10.33
C GLY A 180 7.63 12.80 9.56
N TYR A 181 7.33 12.42 8.33
CA TYR A 181 6.27 13.03 7.52
C TYR A 181 4.89 12.84 8.15
N LEU A 182 4.52 11.60 8.51
CA LEU A 182 3.25 11.27 9.14
C LEU A 182 3.10 11.89 10.53
N THR A 183 4.19 12.07 11.27
CA THR A 183 4.17 12.77 12.57
C THR A 183 3.63 14.20 12.41
N LYS A 184 4.09 14.93 11.39
CA LYS A 184 3.61 16.28 11.10
C LYS A 184 2.16 16.29 10.61
N LEU A 185 1.69 15.20 9.99
CA LEU A 185 0.32 15.06 9.50
C LEU A 185 -0.72 14.89 10.62
N ILE A 186 -0.34 14.40 11.82
CA ILE A 186 -1.27 14.00 12.89
C ILE A 186 -2.28 15.11 13.23
N ASP A 187 -1.81 16.35 13.36
CA ASP A 187 -2.63 17.49 13.82
C ASP A 187 -3.09 18.42 12.68
N VAL A 188 -2.82 18.07 11.41
CA VAL A 188 -3.27 18.90 10.28
C VAL A 188 -4.78 18.77 10.07
N PRO A 189 -5.53 19.86 9.83
CA PRO A 189 -6.97 19.78 9.56
C PRO A 189 -7.34 19.01 8.28
N ASP A 190 -6.61 19.23 7.19
CA ASP A 190 -6.83 18.60 5.89
C ASP A 190 -5.56 17.90 5.39
N VAL A 191 -5.64 16.59 5.16
CA VAL A 191 -4.56 15.76 4.61
C VAL A 191 -4.06 16.29 3.28
N ARG A 192 -4.96 16.79 2.42
CA ARG A 192 -4.62 17.19 1.05
C ARG A 192 -3.73 18.41 1.02
N ASP A 193 -4.01 19.39 1.87
CA ASP A 193 -3.20 20.61 1.95
C ASP A 193 -1.79 20.31 2.46
N PHE A 194 -1.67 19.36 3.39
CA PHE A 194 -0.37 18.88 3.85
C PHE A 194 0.39 18.17 2.75
N VAL A 195 -0.22 17.18 2.08
CA VAL A 195 0.41 16.38 1.02
C VAL A 195 0.81 17.25 -0.16
N ARG A 196 -0.02 18.24 -0.54
CA ARG A 196 0.33 19.22 -1.58
C ARG A 196 1.59 20.01 -1.23
N SER A 197 1.72 20.44 0.01
CA SER A 197 2.79 21.33 0.45
C SER A 197 4.08 20.59 0.85
N ASN A 198 4.00 19.27 1.00
CA ASN A 198 5.09 18.43 1.50
C ASN A 198 5.22 17.16 0.63
N PRO A 199 5.62 17.25 -0.65
CA PRO A 199 5.81 16.07 -1.47
C PRO A 199 6.90 15.15 -0.90
N ILE A 200 6.64 13.84 -0.94
CA ILE A 200 7.59 12.79 -0.52
C ILE A 200 7.40 11.55 -1.41
N GLY A 201 8.49 10.83 -1.64
CA GLY A 201 8.50 9.61 -2.45
C GLY A 201 8.53 9.91 -3.94
N GLN A 202 7.83 9.10 -4.73
CA GLN A 202 7.85 9.18 -6.20
C GLN A 202 6.64 9.96 -6.75
N PRO A 203 6.73 10.50 -7.98
CA PRO A 203 5.64 11.28 -8.56
C PRO A 203 4.42 10.40 -8.92
N LEU A 204 3.24 11.02 -8.89
CA LEU A 204 2.00 10.45 -9.43
C LEU A 204 2.05 10.40 -10.96
N ILE A 205 1.21 9.54 -11.56
CA ILE A 205 0.93 9.62 -13.00
C ILE A 205 0.09 10.88 -13.26
N THR A 206 0.56 11.69 -14.20
CA THR A 206 -0.07 12.94 -14.65
C THR A 206 -0.15 12.96 -16.18
N GLU A 207 -0.79 14.00 -16.73
CA GLU A 207 -0.86 14.23 -18.18
C GLU A 207 0.51 14.34 -18.85
N ASP A 208 1.54 14.78 -18.10
CA ASP A 208 2.92 14.88 -18.57
C ASP A 208 3.68 13.55 -18.52
N SER A 209 3.07 12.48 -17.98
CA SER A 209 3.72 11.18 -17.88
C SER A 209 3.87 10.53 -19.26
N ARG A 210 5.03 9.90 -19.49
CA ARG A 210 5.34 9.21 -20.77
C ARG A 210 4.24 8.26 -21.25
N ASP A 211 3.62 7.54 -20.31
CA ASP A 211 2.62 6.52 -20.60
C ASP A 211 1.17 7.04 -20.37
N TRP A 212 0.97 8.36 -20.37
CA TRP A 212 -0.34 8.97 -20.13
C TRP A 212 -1.42 8.50 -21.12
N ASP A 213 -1.07 8.28 -22.40
CA ASP A 213 -1.99 7.75 -23.42
C ASP A 213 -2.57 6.37 -23.05
N PHE A 214 -1.87 5.60 -22.22
CA PHE A 214 -2.37 4.34 -21.69
C PHE A 214 -3.26 4.57 -20.46
N TYR A 215 -2.78 5.37 -19.50
CA TYR A 215 -3.45 5.58 -18.22
C TYR A 215 -4.71 6.46 -18.31
N SER A 216 -4.76 7.42 -19.24
CA SER A 216 -5.91 8.30 -19.49
C SER A 216 -7.20 7.57 -19.92
N LYS A 217 -7.08 6.30 -20.33
CA LYS A 217 -8.21 5.45 -20.76
C LYS A 217 -8.84 4.64 -19.62
N LEU A 218 -8.30 4.73 -18.40
CA LEU A 218 -8.69 3.93 -17.22
C LEU A 218 -9.70 4.61 -16.29
#